data_AF-A0A2A7WU54-F1
#
_entry.id   AF-A0A2A7WU54-F1
#
_cell.length_a   1.000
_cell.length_b   1.000
_cell.length_c   1.000
_cell.angle_alpha   90.00
_cell.angle_beta   90.00
_cell.angle_gamma   90.00
#
_symmetry.space_group_name_H-M   'P 1'
#
loop_
_entity.id
_entity.type
_entity.pdbx_description
1 polymer ?
#
loop_
_entity_poly.entity_id
_entity_poly.type
_entity_poly.pdbx_seq_one_letter_code
_entity_poly.pdbx_strand_id
1 'polypeptide(L)'
;MAKLAKRYSTNELCAFKGVTPAYFRKNSEKLLNKWRKTDYIEVIKGPHSNSTTYYDVTPKDENELPKVLLESSSEVELTKNSEKQIELILKAVLIDRIVPIQSELSKVIGKGIGTVKNRVKEMKELGIKLPTPTVLETDYDEETGEIIEYERKDCYWFYYDTLLNGNIKKIIETSEVHNAFGKFYKQQIAYLKSIHGAKYDSNIGNGLANNFALKQLDKKFSFNSINRVAEWNVSEEFEKKICGKY
;
A
#
# COMPACT_ATOMS: atom_id res chain seq x y z
N MET A 1 -18.18 -18.89 -24.85
CA MET A 1 -19.34 -18.14 -25.37
C MET A 1 -19.04 -16.67 -25.17
N ALA A 2 -19.02 -15.85 -26.22
CA ALA A 2 -18.76 -14.41 -26.07
C ALA A 2 -19.90 -13.78 -25.25
N LYS A 3 -19.61 -13.24 -24.07
CA LYS A 3 -20.59 -12.47 -23.29
C LYS A 3 -21.06 -11.29 -24.15
N LEU A 4 -22.39 -11.17 -24.35
CA LEU A 4 -22.96 -10.08 -25.14
C LEU A 4 -22.67 -8.73 -24.45
N ALA A 5 -22.02 -7.83 -25.16
CA ALA A 5 -21.85 -6.44 -24.74
C ALA A 5 -23.21 -5.75 -24.66
N LYS A 6 -23.48 -5.06 -23.55
CA LYS A 6 -24.70 -4.25 -23.40
C LYS A 6 -24.36 -2.77 -23.56
N ARG A 7 -25.07 -2.11 -24.47
CA ARG A 7 -24.88 -0.69 -24.81
C ARG A 7 -25.70 0.20 -23.89
N TYR A 8 -25.08 1.25 -23.37
CA TYR A 8 -25.71 2.24 -22.50
C TYR A 8 -25.46 3.67 -23.01
N SER A 9 -26.46 4.54 -22.92
CA SER A 9 -26.24 5.99 -22.94
C SER A 9 -25.59 6.46 -21.63
N THR A 10 -25.12 7.70 -21.59
CA THR A 10 -24.51 8.26 -20.36
C THR A 10 -25.46 8.20 -19.15
N ASN A 11 -26.74 8.52 -19.32
CA ASN A 11 -27.71 8.51 -18.23
C ASN A 11 -27.99 7.09 -17.74
N GLU A 12 -28.12 6.13 -18.67
CA GLU A 12 -28.38 4.73 -18.34
C GLU A 12 -27.16 4.08 -17.68
N LEU A 13 -25.95 4.38 -18.14
CA LEU A 13 -24.71 3.93 -17.52
C LEU A 13 -24.60 4.46 -16.09
N CYS A 14 -24.92 5.74 -15.90
CA CYS A 14 -24.91 6.38 -14.58
C CYS A 14 -25.91 5.71 -13.63
N ALA A 15 -27.14 5.44 -14.09
CA ALA A 15 -28.14 4.72 -13.31
C ALA A 15 -27.68 3.28 -12.99
N PHE A 16 -27.15 2.57 -13.99
CA PHE A 16 -26.62 1.21 -13.83
C PHE A 16 -25.46 1.13 -12.82
N LYS A 17 -24.61 2.16 -12.76
CA LYS A 17 -23.45 2.23 -11.86
C LYS A 17 -23.72 3.02 -10.57
N GLY A 18 -24.96 3.46 -10.33
CA GLY A 18 -25.35 4.17 -9.11
C GLY A 18 -24.70 5.55 -8.92
N VAL A 19 -24.41 6.28 -10.01
CA VAL A 19 -23.82 7.63 -9.96
C VAL A 19 -24.70 8.66 -10.66
N THR A 20 -24.59 9.93 -10.28
CA THR A 20 -25.35 10.99 -10.97
C THR A 20 -24.66 11.39 -12.29
N PRO A 21 -25.41 11.71 -13.36
CA PRO A 21 -24.84 12.15 -14.63
C PRO A 21 -23.94 13.40 -14.52
N ALA A 22 -24.29 14.33 -13.63
CA ALA A 22 -23.48 15.53 -13.38
C ALA A 22 -22.11 15.18 -12.79
N TYR A 23 -22.07 14.27 -11.82
CA TYR A 23 -20.82 13.80 -11.23
C TYR A 23 -19.98 13.01 -12.24
N PHE A 24 -20.62 12.20 -13.08
CA PHE A 24 -19.96 11.47 -14.15
C PHE A 24 -19.31 12.38 -15.18
N ARG A 25 -20.00 13.42 -15.66
CA ARG A 25 -19.41 14.37 -16.64
C ARG A 25 -18.17 15.08 -16.10
N LYS A 26 -18.16 15.42 -14.80
CA LYS A 26 -17.03 16.09 -14.15
C LYS A 26 -15.82 15.15 -13.94
N ASN A 27 -16.05 13.84 -13.83
CA ASN A 27 -15.03 12.86 -13.45
C ASN A 27 -15.03 11.61 -14.35
N SER A 28 -15.35 11.77 -15.63
CA SER A 28 -15.69 10.66 -16.53
C SER A 28 -14.56 9.64 -16.62
N GLU A 29 -13.33 10.09 -16.88
CA GLU A 29 -12.19 9.19 -17.02
C GLU A 29 -11.84 8.48 -15.70
N LYS A 30 -11.97 9.17 -14.56
CA LYS A 30 -11.76 8.57 -13.22
C LYS A 30 -12.75 7.44 -12.95
N LEU A 31 -14.03 7.64 -13.30
CA LEU A 31 -15.08 6.65 -13.10
C LEU A 31 -14.99 5.50 -14.10
N LEU A 32 -14.72 5.79 -15.37
CA LEU A 32 -14.49 4.76 -16.38
C LEU A 32 -13.29 3.88 -16.02
N ASN A 33 -12.19 4.46 -15.55
CA ASN A 33 -11.02 3.70 -15.08
C ASN A 33 -11.32 2.86 -13.83
N LYS A 34 -12.22 3.32 -12.95
CA LYS A 34 -12.72 2.50 -11.83
C LYS A 34 -13.53 1.30 -12.34
N TRP A 35 -14.46 1.52 -13.27
CA TRP A 35 -15.33 0.47 -13.77
C TRP A 35 -14.63 -0.51 -14.73
N ARG A 36 -13.58 -0.08 -15.44
CA ARG A 36 -12.73 -0.94 -16.28
C ARG A 36 -12.01 -2.06 -15.51
N LYS A 37 -12.02 -1.98 -14.17
CA LYS A 37 -11.48 -3.03 -13.31
C LYS A 37 -12.42 -4.23 -13.21
N THR A 38 -13.73 -4.03 -13.33
CA THR A 38 -14.77 -5.07 -13.23
C THR A 38 -15.41 -5.41 -14.57
N ASP A 39 -15.37 -4.49 -15.52
CA ASP A 39 -15.99 -4.63 -16.84
C ASP A 39 -15.01 -4.24 -17.94
N TYR A 40 -15.15 -4.81 -19.13
CA TYR A 40 -14.63 -4.21 -20.34
C TYR A 40 -15.58 -3.09 -20.75
N ILE A 41 -15.05 -1.87 -20.91
CA ILE A 41 -15.84 -0.69 -21.27
C ILE A 41 -15.21 -0.01 -22.48
N GLU A 42 -15.94 -0.08 -23.60
CA GLU A 42 -15.61 0.63 -24.83
C GLU A 42 -16.45 1.91 -24.94
N VAL A 43 -15.80 3.02 -25.26
CA VAL A 43 -16.46 4.32 -25.40
C VAL A 43 -16.71 4.59 -26.88
N ILE A 44 -17.97 4.59 -27.28
CA ILE A 44 -18.39 4.86 -28.65
C ILE A 44 -18.81 6.33 -28.73
N LYS A 45 -17.90 7.14 -29.28
CA LYS A 45 -18.18 8.54 -29.60
C LYS A 45 -18.95 8.59 -30.92
N GLY A 46 -20.01 9.38 -30.97
CA GLY A 46 -20.71 9.61 -32.23
C GLY A 46 -19.88 10.43 -33.23
N PRO A 47 -20.39 10.61 -34.47
CA PRO A 47 -19.63 11.18 -35.58
C PRO A 47 -19.23 12.66 -35.40
N HIS A 48 -19.85 13.37 -34.46
CA HIS A 48 -19.56 14.77 -34.17
C HIS A 48 -19.32 14.98 -32.67
N SER A 49 -18.64 16.07 -32.31
CA SER A 49 -18.32 16.42 -30.90
C SER A 49 -19.54 16.53 -29.99
N ASN A 50 -20.71 16.81 -30.56
CA ASN A 50 -21.98 17.00 -29.85
C ASN A 50 -22.87 15.75 -29.90
N SER A 51 -22.41 14.68 -30.55
CA SER A 51 -23.16 13.44 -30.65
C SER A 51 -23.17 12.71 -29.32
N THR A 52 -24.29 12.05 -29.04
CA THR A 52 -24.45 11.21 -27.85
C THR A 52 -23.32 10.18 -27.76
N THR A 53 -22.63 10.14 -26.63
CA THR A 53 -21.63 9.12 -26.33
C THR A 53 -22.31 7.90 -25.73
N TYR A 54 -22.00 6.73 -26.29
CA TYR A 54 -22.46 5.44 -25.83
C TYR A 54 -21.32 4.63 -25.22
N TYR A 55 -21.66 3.66 -24.39
CA TYR A 55 -20.72 2.81 -23.68
C TYR A 55 -21.14 1.36 -23.83
N ASP A 56 -20.29 0.56 -24.45
CA ASP A 56 -20.48 -0.88 -24.51
C ASP A 56 -19.78 -1.50 -23.30
N VAL A 57 -20.56 -2.19 -22.48
CA VAL A 57 -20.11 -2.76 -21.22
C VAL A 57 -20.27 -4.27 -21.25
N THR A 58 -19.17 -4.97 -21.03
CA THR A 58 -19.11 -6.44 -20.92
C THR A 58 -18.49 -6.81 -19.58
N PRO A 59 -19.18 -7.53 -18.68
CA PRO A 59 -18.60 -7.95 -17.41
C PRO A 59 -17.40 -8.88 -17.62
N LYS A 60 -16.28 -8.60 -16.94
CA LYS A 60 -15.11 -9.49 -16.96
C LYS A 60 -15.43 -10.84 -16.31
N ASP A 61 -14.75 -11.89 -16.74
CA ASP A 61 -14.78 -13.16 -16.01
C ASP A 61 -13.94 -13.05 -14.72
N GLU A 62 -14.25 -13.87 -13.71
CA GLU A 62 -13.52 -13.86 -12.42
C GLU A 62 -12.00 -13.99 -12.62
N ASN A 63 -11.58 -14.81 -13.59
CA ASN A 63 -10.17 -15.02 -13.93
C ASN A 63 -9.48 -13.79 -14.57
N GLU A 64 -10.26 -12.80 -15.04
CA GLU A 64 -9.77 -11.59 -15.70
C GLU A 64 -9.85 -10.35 -14.79
N LEU A 65 -10.41 -10.51 -13.60
CA LEU A 65 -10.46 -9.47 -12.58
C LEU A 65 -9.08 -9.30 -11.93
N PRO A 66 -8.65 -8.07 -11.65
CA PRO A 66 -7.48 -7.83 -10.82
C PRO A 66 -7.59 -8.57 -9.48
N LYS A 67 -6.51 -9.27 -9.07
CA LYS A 67 -6.46 -10.07 -7.83
C LYS A 67 -6.91 -9.31 -6.57
N VAL A 68 -6.65 -8.00 -6.53
CA VAL A 68 -7.06 -7.08 -5.46
C VAL A 68 -8.58 -6.91 -5.35
N LEU A 69 -9.33 -7.05 -6.45
CA LEU A 69 -10.79 -6.99 -6.45
C LEU A 69 -11.45 -8.32 -6.09
N LEU A 70 -10.82 -9.44 -6.45
CA LEU A 70 -11.26 -10.78 -6.03
C LEU A 70 -11.14 -10.95 -4.49
N GLU A 71 -10.24 -10.21 -3.86
CA GLU A 71 -10.02 -10.20 -2.40
C GLU A 71 -10.87 -9.14 -1.66
N SER A 72 -11.62 -8.28 -2.37
CA SER A 72 -12.37 -7.15 -1.80
C SER A 72 -13.89 -7.32 -2.02
N SER A 73 -14.54 -8.00 -1.07
CA SER A 73 -15.99 -8.25 -1.07
C SER A 73 -16.75 -7.54 0.06
N SER A 74 -16.13 -6.61 0.78
CA SER A 74 -16.76 -5.97 1.94
C SER A 74 -17.27 -4.56 1.63
N GLU A 75 -18.59 -4.38 1.62
CA GLU A 75 -19.25 -3.11 1.94
C GLU A 75 -18.94 -2.77 3.41
N VAL A 76 -17.72 -2.26 3.67
CA VAL A 76 -17.34 -1.83 5.02
C VAL A 76 -18.05 -0.51 5.30
N GLU A 77 -19.23 -0.56 5.90
CA GLU A 77 -19.82 0.61 6.52
C GLU A 77 -19.11 0.92 7.84
N LEU A 78 -18.46 2.07 7.93
CA LEU A 78 -17.84 2.52 9.17
C LEU A 78 -18.90 2.99 10.15
N THR A 79 -18.92 2.41 11.35
CA THR A 79 -19.69 3.00 12.46
C THR A 79 -19.05 4.32 12.89
N LYS A 80 -19.82 5.25 13.48
CA LYS A 80 -19.26 6.50 14.06
C LYS A 80 -18.12 6.26 15.05
N ASN A 81 -18.14 5.13 15.75
CA ASN A 81 -17.06 4.74 16.66
C ASN A 81 -15.80 4.31 15.90
N SER A 82 -15.98 3.55 14.82
CA SER A 82 -14.92 3.14 13.89
C SER A 82 -14.21 4.33 13.26
N GLU A 83 -14.97 5.31 12.79
CA GLU A 83 -14.43 6.54 12.20
C GLU A 83 -13.56 7.31 13.20
N LYS A 84 -14.04 7.49 14.43
CA LYS A 84 -13.27 8.16 15.50
C LYS A 84 -11.97 7.43 15.80
N GLN A 85 -11.98 6.10 15.84
CA GLN A 85 -10.77 5.33 16.09
C GLN A 85 -9.77 5.42 14.94
N ILE A 86 -10.26 5.36 13.69
CA ILE A 86 -9.43 5.56 12.49
C ILE A 86 -8.83 6.98 12.51
N GLU A 87 -9.61 7.99 12.87
CA GLU A 87 -9.14 9.37 13.00
C GLU A 87 -7.99 9.49 14.01
N LEU A 88 -8.15 8.93 15.21
CA LEU A 88 -7.11 8.94 16.24
C LEU A 88 -5.84 8.20 15.80
N ILE A 89 -6.00 7.05 15.12
CA ILE A 89 -4.86 6.32 14.54
C ILE A 89 -4.14 7.17 13.50
N LEU A 90 -4.88 7.82 12.59
CA LEU A 90 -4.29 8.65 11.55
C LEU A 90 -3.58 9.87 12.14
N LYS A 91 -4.17 10.55 13.13
CA LYS A 91 -3.52 11.63 13.87
C LYS A 91 -2.20 11.14 14.49
N ALA A 92 -2.22 9.98 15.14
CA ALA A 92 -1.04 9.42 15.79
C ALA A 92 0.11 9.21 14.80
N VAL A 93 -0.19 8.70 13.60
CA VAL A 93 0.82 8.39 12.59
C VAL A 93 1.28 9.65 11.84
N LEU A 94 0.35 10.49 11.38
CA LEU A 94 0.65 11.62 10.49
C LEU A 94 1.18 12.85 11.25
N ILE A 95 0.64 13.11 12.45
CA ILE A 95 0.93 14.34 13.20
C ILE A 95 1.86 14.04 14.36
N ASP A 96 1.46 13.10 15.23
CA ASP A 96 2.24 12.76 16.43
C ASP A 96 3.48 11.91 16.09
N ARG A 97 3.61 11.48 14.81
CA ARG A 97 4.71 10.67 14.26
C ARG A 97 5.00 9.40 15.08
N ILE A 98 3.96 8.79 15.64
CA ILE A 98 4.04 7.50 16.34
C ILE A 98 4.39 6.40 15.34
N VAL A 99 5.26 5.48 15.77
CA VAL A 99 5.66 4.33 14.94
C VAL A 99 4.41 3.52 14.59
N PRO A 100 4.12 3.23 13.31
CA PRO A 100 2.85 2.67 12.89
C PRO A 100 2.76 1.14 13.11
N ILE A 101 2.89 0.73 14.38
CA ILE A 101 2.76 -0.65 14.86
C ILE A 101 1.57 -0.79 15.79
N GLN A 102 0.95 -1.97 15.78
CA GLN A 102 -0.35 -2.15 16.43
C GLN A 102 -0.30 -1.94 17.95
N SER A 103 0.79 -2.33 18.60
CA SER A 103 0.99 -2.14 20.04
C SER A 103 1.06 -0.66 20.43
N GLU A 104 1.79 0.16 19.69
CA GLU A 104 1.91 1.60 19.98
C GLU A 104 0.62 2.33 19.67
N LEU A 105 0.01 2.06 18.52
CA LEU A 105 -1.28 2.64 18.15
C LEU A 105 -2.39 2.25 19.14
N SER A 106 -2.33 1.04 19.71
CA SER A 106 -3.30 0.58 20.71
C SER A 106 -3.23 1.39 22.00
N LYS A 107 -2.03 1.80 22.43
CA LYS A 107 -1.81 2.67 23.59
C LYS A 107 -2.40 4.05 23.32
N VAL A 108 -2.17 4.60 22.12
CA VAL A 108 -2.67 5.94 21.75
C VAL A 108 -4.20 6.00 21.75
N ILE A 109 -4.87 4.99 21.20
CA ILE A 109 -6.35 5.00 21.16
C ILE A 109 -7.01 4.41 22.41
N GLY A 110 -6.24 3.88 23.36
CA GLY A 110 -6.74 3.24 24.57
C GLY A 110 -7.63 2.01 24.29
N LYS A 111 -7.28 1.21 23.27
CA LYS A 111 -8.01 -0.02 22.89
C LYS A 111 -7.06 -1.19 22.72
N GLY A 112 -7.60 -2.39 22.58
CA GLY A 112 -6.79 -3.59 22.34
C GLY A 112 -6.15 -3.61 20.95
N ILE A 113 -5.04 -4.34 20.82
CA ILE A 113 -4.32 -4.58 19.56
C ILE A 113 -5.26 -5.13 18.46
N GLY A 114 -6.19 -6.02 18.83
CA GLY A 114 -7.18 -6.57 17.90
C GLY A 114 -8.09 -5.50 17.28
N THR A 115 -8.48 -4.48 18.05
CA THR A 115 -9.27 -3.34 17.54
C THR A 115 -8.47 -2.55 16.51
N VAL A 116 -7.20 -2.24 16.80
CA VAL A 116 -6.30 -1.57 15.85
C VAL A 116 -6.15 -2.38 14.58
N LYS A 117 -5.91 -3.70 14.70
CA LYS A 117 -5.79 -4.61 13.54
C LYS A 117 -7.04 -4.54 12.65
N ASN A 118 -8.22 -4.55 13.25
CA ASN A 118 -9.47 -4.42 12.51
C ASN A 118 -9.61 -3.04 11.85
N ARG A 119 -9.26 -1.94 12.53
CA ARG A 119 -9.31 -0.59 11.94
C ARG A 119 -8.35 -0.47 10.76
N VAL A 120 -7.13 -0.99 10.88
CA VAL A 120 -6.15 -0.99 9.79
C VAL A 120 -6.62 -1.83 8.60
N LYS A 121 -7.32 -2.95 8.84
CA LYS A 121 -7.92 -3.75 7.77
C LYS A 121 -8.97 -2.95 7.01
N GLU A 122 -9.91 -2.33 7.72
CA GLU A 122 -10.93 -1.48 7.10
C GLU A 122 -10.34 -0.30 6.34
N MET A 123 -9.30 0.35 6.90
CA MET A 123 -8.61 1.44 6.22
C MET A 123 -8.02 1.00 4.88
N LYS A 124 -7.56 -0.25 4.75
CA LYS A 124 -7.10 -0.79 3.46
C LYS A 124 -8.28 -1.04 2.52
N GLU A 125 -9.34 -1.67 3.01
CA GLU A 125 -10.56 -1.98 2.25
C GLU A 125 -11.24 -0.71 1.71
N LEU A 126 -11.19 0.38 2.48
CA LEU A 126 -11.76 1.69 2.13
C LEU A 126 -10.81 2.58 1.33
N GLY A 127 -9.58 2.13 1.05
CA GLY A 127 -8.59 2.92 0.32
C GLY A 127 -8.05 4.13 1.09
N ILE A 128 -8.23 4.16 2.42
CA ILE A 128 -7.63 5.17 3.30
C ILE A 128 -6.13 4.91 3.45
N LYS A 129 -5.77 3.66 3.75
CA LYS A 129 -4.38 3.20 3.82
C LYS A 129 -4.04 2.49 2.52
N LEU A 130 -3.28 3.16 1.68
CA LEU A 130 -2.87 2.68 0.37
C LEU A 130 -1.69 1.69 0.47
N PRO A 131 -1.48 0.86 -0.56
CA PRO A 131 -0.22 0.14 -0.72
C PRO A 131 0.95 1.12 -0.75
N THR A 132 2.08 0.73 -0.16
CA THR A 132 3.32 1.49 -0.28
C THR A 132 3.79 1.42 -1.73
N PRO A 133 4.08 2.55 -2.39
CA PRO A 133 4.57 2.52 -3.76
C PRO A 133 5.93 1.82 -3.82
N THR A 134 6.25 1.28 -4.99
CA THR A 134 7.53 0.66 -5.28
C THR A 134 8.20 1.38 -6.45
N VAL A 135 9.52 1.40 -6.43
CA VAL A 135 10.37 1.92 -7.50
C VAL A 135 11.36 0.84 -7.91
N LEU A 136 11.65 0.77 -9.21
CA LEU A 136 12.72 -0.07 -9.72
C LEU A 136 14.05 0.60 -9.40
N GLU A 137 14.93 -0.11 -8.68
CA GLU A 137 16.29 0.33 -8.41
C GLU A 137 17.24 -0.59 -9.17
N THR A 138 18.22 0.02 -9.84
CA THR A 138 19.33 -0.65 -10.48
C THR A 138 20.56 -0.44 -9.61
N ASP A 139 21.18 -1.52 -9.20
CA ASP A 139 22.42 -1.50 -8.44
C ASP A 139 23.51 -2.25 -9.20
N TYR A 140 24.76 -1.84 -9.01
CA TYR A 140 25.90 -2.51 -9.59
C TYR A 140 26.61 -3.29 -8.50
N ASP A 141 26.70 -4.61 -8.67
CA ASP A 141 27.49 -5.44 -7.78
C ASP A 141 28.96 -5.31 -8.19
N GLU A 142 29.74 -4.56 -7.41
CA GLU A 142 31.17 -4.36 -7.66
C GLU A 142 32.00 -5.66 -7.60
N GLU A 143 31.53 -6.70 -6.90
CA GLU A 143 32.24 -7.97 -6.77
C GLU A 143 32.00 -8.91 -7.94
N THR A 144 30.78 -8.93 -8.49
CA THR A 144 30.40 -9.81 -9.62
C THR A 144 30.38 -9.10 -10.97
N GLY A 145 30.33 -7.78 -10.98
CA GLY A 145 30.17 -6.95 -12.17
C GLY A 145 28.76 -6.98 -12.77
N GLU A 146 27.79 -7.55 -12.06
CA GLU A 146 26.40 -7.68 -12.54
C GLU A 146 25.55 -6.46 -12.18
N ILE A 147 24.64 -6.08 -13.10
CA ILE A 147 23.56 -5.15 -12.80
C ILE A 147 22.44 -5.93 -12.14
N ILE A 148 22.08 -5.53 -10.92
CA ILE A 148 20.97 -6.10 -10.17
C ILE A 148 19.81 -5.13 -10.22
N GLU A 149 18.72 -5.53 -10.87
CA GLU A 149 17.43 -4.82 -10.79
C GLU A 149 16.59 -5.39 -9.65
N TYR A 150 16.04 -4.52 -8.81
CA TYR A 150 15.09 -4.94 -7.79
C TYR A 150 14.03 -3.87 -7.50
N GLU A 151 12.83 -4.32 -7.14
CA GLU A 151 11.78 -3.42 -6.66
C GLU A 151 12.02 -3.07 -5.19
N ARG A 152 12.19 -1.79 -4.91
CA ARG A 152 12.29 -1.25 -3.56
C ARG A 152 11.01 -0.50 -3.21
N LYS A 153 10.62 -0.52 -1.94
CA LYS A 153 9.53 0.35 -1.46
C LYS A 153 10.00 1.80 -1.42
N ASP A 154 9.23 2.67 -2.05
CA ASP A 154 9.46 4.11 -2.01
C ASP A 154 8.72 4.71 -0.81
N CYS A 155 9.37 4.68 0.34
CA CYS A 155 8.80 5.17 1.58
C CYS A 155 9.88 5.55 2.59
N TYR A 156 9.50 6.39 3.54
CA TYR A 156 10.26 6.54 4.77
C TYR A 156 10.17 5.26 5.62
N TRP A 157 11.28 4.86 6.25
CA TRP A 157 11.34 3.75 7.19
C TRP A 157 11.45 4.27 8.62
N PHE A 158 10.47 3.94 9.45
CA PHE A 158 10.58 4.12 10.90
C PHE A 158 11.41 3.00 11.50
N TYR A 159 12.55 3.34 12.08
CA TYR A 159 13.36 2.42 12.88
C TYR A 159 12.98 2.53 14.36
N TYR A 160 12.92 1.40 15.04
CA TYR A 160 12.60 1.35 16.47
C TYR A 160 13.25 0.15 17.16
N ASP A 161 13.70 0.35 18.39
CA ASP A 161 14.25 -0.70 19.25
C ASP A 161 13.14 -1.24 20.18
N THR A 162 13.02 -2.56 20.26
CA THR A 162 12.15 -3.23 21.23
C THR A 162 12.97 -3.55 22.47
N LEU A 163 12.75 -2.79 23.54
CA LEU A 163 13.47 -2.93 24.80
C LEU A 163 13.08 -4.22 25.52
N LEU A 164 13.90 -4.64 26.49
CA LEU A 164 13.67 -5.86 27.28
C LEU A 164 12.32 -5.90 28.01
N ASN A 165 11.77 -4.75 28.36
CA ASN A 165 10.45 -4.62 28.98
C ASN A 165 9.29 -4.61 27.97
N GLY A 166 9.56 -4.80 26.68
CA GLY A 166 8.60 -4.77 25.59
C GLY A 166 8.20 -3.36 25.13
N ASN A 167 8.77 -2.30 25.70
CA ASN A 167 8.54 -0.93 25.24
C ASN A 167 9.28 -0.66 23.93
N ILE A 168 8.69 0.22 23.14
CA ILE A 168 9.21 0.60 21.83
C ILE A 168 9.89 1.95 21.94
N LYS A 169 11.16 1.99 21.54
CA LYS A 169 11.93 3.23 21.44
C LYS A 169 12.13 3.57 19.96
N LYS A 170 11.43 4.59 19.48
CA LYS A 170 11.64 5.13 18.13
C LYS A 170 13.06 5.72 18.01
N ILE A 171 13.75 5.39 16.92
CA ILE A 171 15.03 6.00 16.56
C ILE A 171 14.75 7.25 15.73
N ILE A 172 15.30 8.40 16.15
CA ILE A 172 15.03 9.71 15.52
C ILE A 172 16.02 9.97 14.39
N GLU A 173 17.32 9.83 14.66
CA GLU A 173 18.38 9.98 13.67
C GLU A 173 18.66 8.63 13.01
N THR A 174 18.03 8.39 11.86
CA THR A 174 18.01 7.07 11.23
C THR A 174 18.97 6.92 10.06
N SER A 175 19.62 7.99 9.59
CA SER A 175 20.45 7.96 8.37
C SER A 175 21.58 6.93 8.45
N GLU A 176 22.34 6.92 9.54
CA GLU A 176 23.43 5.96 9.72
C GLU A 176 22.92 4.51 9.85
N VAL A 177 21.82 4.32 10.57
CA VAL A 177 21.18 3.02 10.76
C VAL A 177 20.63 2.50 9.42
N HIS A 178 20.03 3.37 8.62
CA HIS A 178 19.47 3.05 7.31
C HIS A 178 20.57 2.69 6.30
N ASN A 179 21.65 3.47 6.27
CA ASN A 179 22.80 3.19 5.39
C ASN A 179 23.48 1.87 5.79
N ALA A 180 23.68 1.63 7.09
CA ALA A 180 24.21 0.37 7.58
C ALA A 180 23.29 -0.81 7.26
N PHE A 181 21.97 -0.63 7.38
CA PHE A 181 20.99 -1.64 6.98
C PHE A 181 21.17 -2.01 5.51
N GLY A 182 21.20 -1.02 4.62
CA GLY A 182 21.36 -1.24 3.17
C GLY A 182 22.63 -2.01 2.85
N LYS A 183 23.75 -1.63 3.48
CA LYS A 183 25.03 -2.34 3.32
C LYS A 183 24.94 -3.81 3.74
N PHE A 184 24.47 -4.10 4.95
CA PHE A 184 24.37 -5.48 5.44
C PHE A 184 23.37 -6.32 4.64
N TYR A 185 22.28 -5.70 4.18
CA TYR A 185 21.29 -6.36 3.34
C TYR A 185 21.90 -6.77 2.00
N LYS A 186 22.54 -5.84 1.29
CA LYS A 186 23.21 -6.10 0.01
C LYS A 186 24.29 -7.17 0.14
N GLN A 187 25.13 -7.08 1.17
CA GLN A 187 26.15 -8.10 1.46
C GLN A 187 25.55 -9.50 1.61
N GLN A 188 24.42 -9.63 2.32
CA GLN A 188 23.78 -10.94 2.48
C GLN A 188 23.12 -11.43 1.19
N ILE A 189 22.55 -10.54 0.37
CA ILE A 189 21.99 -10.91 -0.94
C ILE A 189 23.09 -11.41 -1.87
N ALA A 190 24.21 -10.69 -1.99
CA ALA A 190 25.35 -11.09 -2.82
C ALA A 190 25.89 -12.46 -2.40
N TYR A 191 26.08 -12.67 -1.08
CA TYR A 191 26.47 -13.96 -0.53
C TYR A 191 25.50 -15.08 -0.89
N LEU A 192 24.19 -14.88 -0.72
CA LEU A 192 23.19 -15.90 -1.05
C LEU A 192 23.13 -16.21 -2.55
N LYS A 193 23.26 -15.19 -3.41
CA LYS A 193 23.38 -15.39 -4.86
C LYS A 193 24.62 -16.19 -5.23
N SER A 194 25.77 -15.89 -4.61
CA SER A 194 27.02 -16.62 -4.88
C SER A 194 26.94 -18.11 -4.54
N ILE A 195 26.19 -18.47 -3.49
CA ILE A 195 26.03 -19.87 -3.05
C ILE A 195 24.99 -20.61 -3.87
N HIS A 196 23.86 -19.95 -4.16
CA HIS A 196 22.72 -20.61 -4.79
C HIS A 196 22.70 -20.49 -6.32
N GLY A 197 23.42 -19.52 -6.88
CA GLY A 197 23.49 -19.26 -8.33
C GLY A 197 22.11 -19.22 -8.96
N ALA A 198 21.91 -20.01 -10.02
CA ALA A 198 20.64 -20.13 -10.72
C ALA A 198 19.46 -20.66 -9.86
N LYS A 199 19.73 -21.25 -8.68
CA LYS A 199 18.71 -21.72 -7.74
C LYS A 199 18.33 -20.69 -6.69
N TYR A 200 18.85 -19.46 -6.79
CA TYR A 200 18.53 -18.39 -5.86
C TYR A 200 17.04 -18.04 -5.92
N ASP A 201 16.34 -18.18 -4.79
CA ASP A 201 14.97 -17.73 -4.61
C ASP A 201 14.98 -16.33 -3.97
N SER A 202 14.53 -15.32 -4.71
CA SER A 202 14.51 -13.93 -4.24
C SER A 202 13.58 -13.71 -3.06
N ASN A 203 12.47 -14.44 -2.94
CA ASN A 203 11.54 -14.28 -1.82
C ASN A 203 12.17 -14.77 -0.51
N ILE A 204 12.80 -15.94 -0.55
CA ILE A 204 13.50 -16.51 0.61
C ILE A 204 14.74 -15.66 0.93
N GLY A 205 15.52 -15.32 -0.09
CA GLY A 205 16.76 -14.54 0.05
C GLY A 205 16.53 -13.17 0.67
N ASN A 206 15.47 -12.46 0.25
CA ASN A 206 15.12 -11.16 0.81
C ASN A 206 14.77 -11.23 2.30
N GLY A 207 14.07 -12.29 2.73
CA GLY A 207 13.75 -12.52 4.14
C GLY A 207 14.99 -12.79 5.00
N LEU A 208 15.89 -13.64 4.50
CA LEU A 208 17.16 -13.95 5.17
C LEU A 208 18.07 -12.73 5.26
N ALA A 209 18.20 -11.95 4.17
CA ALA A 209 18.96 -10.72 4.14
C ALA A 209 18.42 -9.66 5.10
N ASN A 210 17.09 -9.51 5.18
CA ASN A 210 16.47 -8.58 6.14
C ASN A 210 16.80 -8.98 7.59
N ASN A 211 16.65 -10.26 7.93
CA ASN A 211 16.95 -10.76 9.29
C ASN A 211 18.44 -10.63 9.64
N PHE A 212 19.32 -10.90 8.68
CA PHE A 212 20.76 -10.70 8.86
C PHE A 212 21.09 -9.23 9.13
N ALA A 213 20.57 -8.32 8.29
CA ALA A 213 20.82 -6.89 8.42
C ALA A 213 20.36 -6.35 9.79
N LEU A 214 19.16 -6.73 10.27
CA LEU A 214 18.68 -6.33 11.60
C LEU A 214 19.60 -6.85 12.71
N LYS A 215 20.03 -8.11 12.68
CA LYS A 215 20.96 -8.66 13.68
C LYS A 215 22.32 -7.96 13.68
N GLN A 216 22.80 -7.53 12.52
CA GLN A 216 24.06 -6.77 12.43
C GLN A 216 23.90 -5.34 12.96
N LEU A 217 22.74 -4.72 12.75
CA LEU A 217 22.41 -3.45 13.37
C LEU A 217 22.35 -3.55 14.90
N ASP A 218 21.71 -4.60 15.44
CA ASP A 218 21.67 -4.86 16.88
C ASP A 218 23.08 -4.85 17.48
N LYS A 219 24.01 -5.59 16.86
CA LYS A 219 25.41 -5.63 17.29
C LYS A 219 26.11 -4.29 17.14
N LYS A 220 26.00 -3.67 15.96
CA LYS A 220 26.76 -2.46 15.61
C LYS A 220 26.36 -1.25 16.44
N PHE A 221 25.07 -1.09 16.72
CA PHE A 221 24.52 0.08 17.41
C PHE A 221 24.04 -0.25 18.83
N SER A 222 24.30 -1.47 19.31
CA SER A 222 23.91 -1.95 20.65
C SER A 222 22.40 -1.84 20.91
N PHE A 223 21.58 -2.16 19.90
CA PHE A 223 20.13 -2.27 20.08
C PHE A 223 19.78 -3.62 20.71
N ASN A 224 18.62 -3.69 21.38
CA ASN A 224 18.12 -4.96 21.94
C ASN A 224 17.47 -5.81 20.84
N SER A 225 16.57 -5.20 20.09
CA SER A 225 15.91 -5.79 18.93
C SER A 225 15.39 -4.67 18.02
N ILE A 226 16.26 -4.23 17.12
CA ILE A 226 15.94 -3.23 16.10
C ILE A 226 14.98 -3.82 15.08
N ASN A 227 13.96 -3.04 14.78
CA ASN A 227 12.98 -3.34 13.77
C ASN A 227 12.72 -2.09 12.94
N ARG A 228 12.08 -2.29 11.78
CA ARG A 228 11.65 -1.19 10.93
C ARG A 228 10.27 -1.44 10.36
N VAL A 229 9.51 -0.37 10.20
CA VAL A 229 8.20 -0.40 9.54
C VAL A 229 8.13 0.75 8.55
N ALA A 230 7.54 0.48 7.39
CA ALA A 230 7.31 1.51 6.39
C ALA A 230 6.31 2.54 6.93
N GLU A 231 6.54 3.80 6.61
CA GLU A 231 5.53 4.84 6.74
C GLU A 231 4.24 4.42 6.03
N TRP A 232 3.11 4.88 6.58
CA TRP A 232 1.82 4.63 5.95
C TRP A 232 1.62 5.59 4.79
N ASN A 233 1.47 5.02 3.59
CA ASN A 233 0.90 5.74 2.46
C ASN A 233 -0.60 5.93 2.73
N VAL A 234 -1.02 7.15 3.07
CA VAL A 234 -2.42 7.50 3.34
C VAL A 234 -2.96 8.26 2.14
N SER A 235 -4.22 8.02 1.78
CA SER A 235 -4.86 8.77 0.70
C SER A 235 -4.87 10.27 1.00
N GLU A 236 -4.57 11.09 -0.01
CA GLU A 236 -4.45 12.55 0.10
C GLU A 236 -5.68 13.22 0.73
N GLU A 237 -6.88 12.72 0.44
CA GLU A 237 -8.13 13.22 1.03
C GLU A 237 -8.12 13.12 2.57
N PHE A 238 -7.75 11.96 3.09
CA PHE A 238 -7.71 11.71 4.53
C PHE A 238 -6.52 12.37 5.20
N GLU A 239 -5.37 12.43 4.53
CA GLU A 239 -4.22 13.18 5.03
C GLU A 239 -4.56 14.66 5.21
N LYS A 240 -5.13 15.31 4.17
CA LYS A 240 -5.59 16.70 4.24
C LYS A 240 -6.64 16.92 5.31
N LYS A 241 -7.59 15.99 5.46
CA LYS A 241 -8.64 16.07 6.48
C LYS A 241 -8.07 16.05 7.89
N ILE A 242 -7.08 15.21 8.15
CA ILE A 242 -6.47 15.07 9.48
C ILE A 242 -5.56 16.26 9.77
N CYS A 243 -4.67 16.62 8.86
CA CYS A 243 -3.77 17.76 9.00
C CYS A 243 -4.49 19.12 9.01
N GLY A 244 -5.68 19.21 8.41
CA GLY A 244 -6.50 20.43 8.46
C GLY A 244 -7.30 20.58 9.76
N LYS A 245 -7.45 19.50 10.53
CA LYS A 245 -8.23 19.48 11.78
C LYS A 245 -7.38 19.75 13.03
N TYR A 246 -6.11 19.40 13.00
CA TYR A 246 -5.17 19.44 14.13
C TYR A 246 -3.90 20.20 13.73
#